data_AF-A0A0K9YNB9-F1
#
_entry.id   AF-A0A0K9YNB9-F1
#
_cell.length_a   1.000
_cell.length_b   1.000
_cell.length_c   1.000
_cell.angle_alpha   90.00
_cell.angle_beta   90.00
_cell.angle_gamma   90.00
#
_symmetry.space_group_name_H-M   'P 1'
#
loop_
_entity.id
_entity.type
_entity.pdbx_description
1 polymer ?
#
loop_
_entity_poly.entity_id
_entity_poly.type
_entity_poly.pdbx_seq_one_letter_code
_entity_poly.pdbx_strand_id
1 'polypeptide(L)'
;MNYELDRFIDNLLTIGESFRFSNDKIIDKEQTLIFNNWISESQKFLISYGYVERTKFEHPFYKQSQQHLFKVIEAYLTKIYLNNCGLL
;
A
#
# COMPACT_ATOMS: atom_id res chain seq x y z
N MET A 1 -4.71 -20.88 6.56
CA MET A 1 -3.92 -19.96 5.72
C MET A 1 -4.74 -19.67 4.47
N ASN A 2 -5.09 -18.41 4.20
CA ASN A 2 -5.94 -18.05 3.06
C ASN A 2 -5.03 -17.71 1.86
N TYR A 3 -4.74 -18.73 1.07
CA TYR A 3 -3.76 -18.68 -0.03
C TYR A 3 -4.03 -17.58 -1.07
N GLU A 4 -5.29 -17.21 -1.28
CA GLU A 4 -5.66 -16.12 -2.18
C GLU A 4 -5.31 -14.75 -1.61
N LEU A 5 -5.51 -14.57 -0.30
CA LEU A 5 -5.17 -13.32 0.40
C LEU A 5 -3.65 -13.12 0.47
N ASP A 6 -2.90 -14.18 0.75
CA ASP A 6 -1.44 -14.13 0.83
C ASP A 6 -0.84 -13.77 -0.53
N ARG A 7 -1.31 -14.41 -1.61
CA ARG A 7 -0.90 -14.08 -2.98
C ARG A 7 -1.27 -12.66 -3.37
N PHE A 8 -2.44 -12.18 -2.95
CA PHE A 8 -2.87 -10.81 -3.23
C PHE A 8 -1.95 -9.78 -2.56
N ILE A 9 -1.60 -10.00 -1.28
CA ILE A 9 -0.68 -9.13 -0.55
C ILE A 9 0.72 -9.17 -1.17
N ASP A 10 1.22 -10.36 -1.49
CA ASP A 10 2.52 -10.55 -2.13
C ASP A 10 2.62 -9.80 -3.47
N ASN A 11 1.56 -9.85 -4.29
CA ASN A 11 1.47 -9.11 -5.54
C ASN A 11 1.48 -7.59 -5.31
N LEU A 12 0.72 -7.09 -4.33
CA LEU A 12 0.75 -5.67 -3.97
C LEU A 12 2.14 -5.25 -3.49
N LEU A 13 2.80 -6.01 -2.63
CA LEU A 13 4.16 -5.71 -2.17
C LEU A 13 5.15 -5.68 -3.33
N THR A 14 5.11 -6.67 -4.21
CA THR A 14 5.96 -6.75 -5.40
C THR A 14 5.80 -5.52 -6.32
N ILE A 15 4.56 -5.08 -6.56
CA ILE A 15 4.31 -3.85 -7.33
C ILE A 15 4.87 -2.63 -6.60
N GLY A 16 4.71 -2.57 -5.27
CA GLY A 16 5.21 -1.49 -4.41
C GLY A 16 6.72 -1.26 -4.54
N GLU A 17 7.50 -2.34 -4.64
CA GLU A 17 8.96 -2.29 -4.80
C GLU A 17 9.43 -1.56 -6.08
N SER A 18 8.55 -1.45 -7.08
CA SER A 18 8.86 -0.78 -8.35
C SER A 18 8.78 0.75 -8.28
N PHE A 19 8.10 1.31 -7.27
CA PHE A 19 7.88 2.75 -7.18
C PHE A 19 9.17 3.50 -6.81
N ARG A 20 9.35 4.66 -7.45
CA ARG A 20 10.48 5.57 -7.19
C ARG A 20 9.93 6.97 -6.99
N PHE A 21 10.43 7.66 -5.97
CA PHE A 21 9.95 8.97 -5.56
C PHE A 21 11.05 10.02 -5.70
N SER A 22 10.68 11.22 -6.13
CA SER A 22 11.49 12.42 -6.09
C SER A 22 10.63 13.56 -5.55
N ASN A 23 11.13 14.28 -4.55
CA ASN A 23 10.37 15.33 -3.84
C ASN A 23 8.95 14.87 -3.47
N ASP A 24 8.85 13.73 -2.79
CA ASP A 24 7.59 13.14 -2.31
C ASP A 24 6.57 12.71 -3.39
N LYS A 25 6.95 12.73 -4.67
CA LYS A 25 6.09 12.37 -5.80
C LYS A 25 6.69 11.29 -6.68
N ILE A 26 5.84 10.50 -7.34
CA ILE A 26 6.29 9.51 -8.34
C ILE A 26 7.01 10.23 -9.48
N ILE A 27 8.16 9.69 -9.89
CA ILE A 27 9.05 10.30 -10.89
C ILE A 27 8.46 10.23 -12.31
N ASP A 28 7.80 9.11 -12.64
CA ASP A 28 7.37 8.78 -14.01
C ASP A 28 5.84 8.86 -14.15
N LYS A 29 5.36 9.42 -15.28
CA LYS A 29 3.92 9.56 -15.58
C LYS A 29 3.23 8.21 -15.78
N GLU A 30 3.89 7.23 -16.39
CA GLU A 30 3.33 5.89 -16.57
C GLU A 30 3.23 5.17 -15.23
N GLN A 31 4.27 5.27 -14.40
CA GLN A 31 4.25 4.80 -13.01
C GLN A 31 3.18 5.47 -12.16
N THR A 32 2.81 6.72 -12.45
CA THR A 32 1.78 7.44 -11.68
C THR A 32 0.41 6.76 -11.80
N LEU A 33 0.05 6.22 -12.96
CA LEU A 33 -1.20 5.48 -13.13
C LEU A 33 -1.18 4.18 -12.32
N ILE A 34 -0.09 3.41 -12.43
CA ILE A 34 0.11 2.16 -11.68
C ILE A 34 0.05 2.45 -10.18
N PHE A 35 0.72 3.50 -9.73
CA PHE A 35 0.72 3.95 -8.34
C PHE A 35 -0.68 4.30 -7.84
N ASN A 36 -1.45 5.09 -8.59
CA ASN A 36 -2.80 5.48 -8.19
C ASN A 36 -3.74 4.26 -8.08
N ASN A 37 -3.61 3.30 -8.99
CA ASN A 37 -4.35 2.04 -8.92
C ASN A 37 -3.94 1.24 -7.68
N TRP A 38 -2.64 1.09 -7.46
CA TRP A 38 -2.09 0.38 -6.30
C TRP A 38 -2.57 0.98 -4.98
N ILE A 39 -2.56 2.31 -4.84
CA ILE A 39 -3.07 3.01 -3.66
C ILE A 39 -4.56 2.72 -3.46
N SER A 40 -5.36 2.85 -4.52
CA SER A 40 -6.80 2.63 -4.48
C SER A 40 -7.16 1.20 -4.05
N GLU A 41 -6.49 0.20 -4.63
CA GLU A 41 -6.71 -1.21 -4.31
C GLU A 41 -6.26 -1.53 -2.88
N SER A 42 -5.07 -1.07 -2.49
CA SER A 42 -4.54 -1.32 -1.15
C SER A 42 -5.39 -0.67 -0.07
N GLN A 43 -5.86 0.57 -0.26
CA GLN A 43 -6.76 1.24 0.68
C GLN A 43 -8.11 0.51 0.79
N LYS A 44 -8.72 0.12 -0.33
CA LYS A 44 -9.96 -0.65 -0.33
C LYS A 44 -9.78 -1.95 0.44
N PHE A 45 -8.71 -2.70 0.15
CA PHE A 45 -8.38 -3.93 0.86
C PHE A 45 -8.24 -3.70 2.37
N LEU A 46 -7.37 -2.77 2.78
CA LEU A 46 -7.10 -2.51 4.20
C LEU A 46 -8.36 -2.06 4.97
N ILE A 47 -9.24 -1.29 4.33
CA ILE A 47 -10.50 -0.84 4.94
C ILE A 47 -11.52 -1.96 4.98
N SER A 48 -11.75 -2.66 3.87
CA SER A 48 -12.80 -3.69 3.75
C SER A 48 -12.55 -4.89 4.66
N TYR A 49 -11.29 -5.23 4.92
CA TYR A 49 -10.90 -6.29 5.85
C TYR A 49 -10.70 -5.80 7.29
N GLY A 50 -10.94 -4.51 7.56
CA GLY A 50 -10.88 -3.95 8.91
C GLY A 50 -9.47 -3.78 9.49
N TYR A 51 -8.42 -3.84 8.66
CA TYR A 51 -7.05 -3.62 9.11
C TYR A 51 -6.76 -2.16 9.45
N VAL A 52 -7.41 -1.22 8.75
CA VAL A 52 -7.19 0.22 8.91
C VAL A 52 -8.50 0.98 8.74
N GLU A 53 -8.78 1.93 9.63
CA GLU A 53 -9.91 2.84 9.46
C GLU A 53 -9.67 3.84 8.33
N ARG A 54 -10.73 4.17 7.57
CA ARG A 54 -10.68 5.15 6.47
C ARG A 54 -10.04 6.48 6.87
N THR A 55 -10.35 6.96 8.08
CA THR A 55 -9.84 8.23 8.64
C THR A 55 -8.31 8.28 8.68
N LYS A 56 -7.62 7.13 8.77
CA LYS A 56 -6.16 7.07 8.73
C LYS A 56 -5.60 7.52 7.40
N PHE A 57 -6.29 7.31 6.28
CA PHE A 57 -5.81 7.74 4.96
C PHE A 57 -6.23 9.16 4.57
N GLU A 58 -7.22 9.73 5.26
CA GLU A 58 -7.75 11.06 4.98
C GLU A 58 -6.95 12.20 5.63
N HIS A 59 -5.94 11.84 6.45
CA HIS A 59 -5.10 12.82 7.15
C HIS A 59 -4.47 13.82 6.14
N PRO A 60 -4.53 15.14 6.41
CA PRO A 60 -4.09 16.18 5.46
C PRO A 60 -2.66 16.01 4.94
N PHE A 61 -1.78 15.45 5.76
CA PHE A 61 -0.39 15.14 5.41
C PHE A 61 -0.26 14.26 4.15
N TYR A 62 -1.10 13.23 4.01
CA TYR A 62 -1.02 12.30 2.88
C TYR A 62 -1.51 12.91 1.57
N LYS A 63 -2.26 14.01 1.61
CA LYS A 63 -2.63 14.78 0.42
C LYS A 63 -1.44 15.53 -0.18
N GLN A 64 -0.37 15.71 0.60
CA GLN A 64 0.80 16.51 0.21
C GLN A 64 2.02 15.65 -0.13
N SER A 65 2.09 14.40 0.38
CA SER A 65 3.17 13.47 0.05
C SER A 65 2.66 12.08 -0.34
N GLN A 66 2.88 11.72 -1.60
CA GLN A 66 2.60 10.37 -2.11
C GLN A 66 3.54 9.34 -1.48
N GLN A 67 4.81 9.70 -1.26
CA GLN A 67 5.80 8.83 -0.63
C GLN A 67 5.42 8.44 0.80
N HIS A 68 4.87 9.36 1.59
CA HIS A 68 4.44 9.05 2.95
C HIS A 68 3.19 8.17 2.96
N LEU A 69 2.22 8.44 2.09
CA LEU A 69 1.06 7.57 1.96
C LEU A 69 1.46 6.14 1.54
N PHE A 70 2.38 6.03 0.58
CA PHE A 70 2.98 4.77 0.15
C PHE A 70 3.57 4.00 1.33
N LYS A 71 4.49 4.61 2.09
CA LYS A 71 5.17 3.98 3.23
C LYS A 71 4.19 3.45 4.29
N VAL A 72 3.10 4.19 4.54
CA VAL A 72 2.09 3.76 5.52
C VAL A 72 1.35 2.52 5.02
N ILE A 73 0.90 2.53 3.77
CA ILE A 73 0.22 1.38 3.18
C ILE A 73 1.16 0.17 3.11
N GLU A 74 2.39 0.38 2.63
CA GLU A 74 3.44 -0.63 2.56
C GLU A 74 3.70 -1.27 3.94
N ALA A 75 3.78 -0.47 4.99
CA ALA A 75 3.97 -0.97 6.35
C ALA A 75 2.80 -1.87 6.82
N TYR A 76 1.55 -1.51 6.51
CA TYR A 76 0.41 -2.36 6.84
C TYR A 76 0.44 -3.67 6.04
N LEU A 77 0.66 -3.60 4.73
CA LEU A 77 0.72 -4.80 3.88
C LEU A 77 1.85 -5.73 4.34
N THR A 78 3.02 -5.19 4.64
CA THR A 78 4.17 -5.93 5.15
C THR A 78 3.86 -6.61 6.48
N LYS A 79 3.23 -5.87 7.41
CA LYS A 79 2.82 -6.45 8.70
C LYS A 79 1.85 -7.62 8.53
N ILE A 80 0.87 -7.48 7.64
CA ILE A 80 -0.10 -8.56 7.38
C ILE A 80 0.61 -9.76 6.75
N TYR A 81 1.47 -9.54 5.76
CA TYR A 81 2.27 -10.60 5.13
C TYR A 81 3.10 -11.37 6.17
N LEU A 82 3.87 -10.66 7.00
CA LEU A 82 4.71 -11.27 8.02
C LEU A 82 3.89 -12.07 9.05
N ASN A 83 2.75 -11.55 9.50
CA ASN A 83 1.83 -12.29 10.37
C ASN A 83 1.30 -13.57 9.71
N ASN A 84 0.91 -13.50 8.43
CA ASN A 84 0.38 -14.65 7.69
C ASN A 84 1.44 -15.74 7.46
N CYS A 85 2.71 -15.34 7.34
CA CYS A 85 3.86 -16.24 7.24
C CYS A 85 4.34 -16.78 8.60
N GLY A 86 3.77 -16.34 9.73
CA GLY A 86 4.21 -16.73 11.07
C GLY A 86 5.60 -16.18 11.45
N LEU A 87 5.98 -15.04 10.89
CA LEU A 87 7.26 -14.37 11.13
C LEU A 87 7.18 -13.25 12.19
N LEU A 88 5.97 -12.97 12.70
CA LEU A 88 5.65 -12.03 13.79
C LEU A 88 4.72 -12.74 14.79
#